data_AF-W1Y7W0-F1
#
_entry.id   AF-W1Y7W0-F1
#
_cell.length_a   1.000
_cell.length_b   1.000
_cell.length_c   1.000
_cell.angle_alpha   90.00
_cell.angle_beta   90.00
_cell.angle_gamma   90.00
#
_symmetry.space_group_name_H-M   'P 1'
#
loop_
_entity.id
_entity.type
_entity.pdbx_description
1 polymer ?
#
loop_
_entity_poly.entity_id
_entity_poly.type
_entity_poly.pdbx_seq_one_letter_code
_entity_poly.pdbx_strand_id
1 'polypeptide(L)'
;QNPVGQVTQVQASVTQKTTDEHGNADVMITQRLTVKLLNRQKRIIVIHNDYAKSQVMTQKYRVGDQLLLEKVAANTHILSLKRDAWVGALMTFFLALLLMYSKWRATSWLLLSMLINIALFGVALLVDIHNKDTNVLLIFSILSILFAAVSLILVLGRTLQMALTLAATLITTFLTIILLIIVLDLTHNVGV
;
A
#
# COMPACT_ATOMS: atom_id res chain seq x y z
N GLN A 1 -2.59 -20.85 -12.97
CA GLN A 1 -2.58 -20.74 -11.48
C GLN A 1 -1.14 -20.69 -11.01
N ASN A 2 -0.75 -19.61 -10.36
CA ASN A 2 0.62 -19.40 -9.87
C ASN A 2 0.85 -20.21 -8.58
N PRO A 3 1.94 -20.97 -8.46
CA PRO A 3 2.23 -21.73 -7.24
C PRO A 3 2.39 -20.84 -6.01
N VAL A 4 1.84 -21.29 -4.87
CA VAL A 4 2.04 -20.63 -3.57
C VAL A 4 3.05 -21.41 -2.75
N GLY A 5 4.02 -20.73 -2.17
CA GLY A 5 5.01 -21.33 -1.28
C GLY A 5 5.15 -20.56 0.03
N GLN A 6 5.56 -21.24 1.10
CA GLN A 6 5.85 -20.62 2.40
C GLN A 6 7.35 -20.62 2.69
N VAL A 7 7.89 -19.48 3.11
CA VAL A 7 9.28 -19.37 3.53
C VAL A 7 9.47 -20.12 4.85
N THR A 8 10.37 -21.10 4.84
CA THR A 8 10.70 -21.95 6.01
C THR A 8 12.04 -21.60 6.63
N GLN A 9 12.98 -21.08 5.83
CA GLN A 9 14.28 -20.64 6.30
C GLN A 9 14.77 -19.47 5.45
N VAL A 10 15.43 -18.52 6.11
CA VAL A 10 16.05 -17.36 5.47
C VAL A 10 17.51 -17.32 5.88
N GLN A 11 18.42 -17.21 4.90
CA GLN A 11 19.84 -16.97 5.12
C GLN A 11 20.22 -15.72 4.33
N ALA A 12 20.65 -14.66 5.00
CA ALA A 12 21.14 -13.45 4.31
C ALA A 12 22.67 -13.54 4.16
N SER A 13 23.19 -13.14 3.00
CA SER A 13 24.63 -13.05 2.75
C SER A 13 24.92 -12.03 1.65
N VAL A 14 26.11 -11.44 1.72
CA VAL A 14 26.61 -10.37 0.86
C VAL A 14 25.91 -9.02 1.10
N THR A 15 26.75 -8.00 1.26
CA THR A 15 26.39 -6.61 1.54
C THR A 15 27.16 -5.76 0.53
N GLN A 16 26.49 -5.22 -0.47
CA GLN A 16 27.09 -4.29 -1.42
C GLN A 16 26.48 -2.91 -1.23
N LYS A 17 27.31 -1.89 -1.04
CA LYS A 17 26.84 -0.50 -1.05
C LYS A 17 26.47 -0.12 -2.48
N THR A 18 25.27 0.40 -2.66
CA THR A 18 24.79 0.97 -3.93
C THR A 18 24.34 2.39 -3.68
N THR A 19 24.42 3.25 -4.68
CA THR A 19 23.80 4.57 -4.63
C THR A 19 22.52 4.51 -5.48
N ASP A 20 21.42 5.05 -4.97
CA ASP A 20 20.19 5.17 -5.75
C ASP A 20 20.29 6.29 -6.81
N GLU A 21 19.25 6.42 -7.64
CA GLU A 21 19.16 7.45 -8.70
C GLU A 21 19.08 8.89 -8.16
N HIS A 22 18.91 9.05 -6.85
CA HIS A 22 18.82 10.34 -6.14
C HIS A 22 20.10 10.67 -5.34
N GLY A 23 21.15 9.85 -5.44
CA GLY A 23 22.41 10.09 -4.74
C GLY A 23 22.43 9.60 -3.29
N ASN A 24 21.39 8.88 -2.84
CA ASN A 24 21.35 8.30 -1.50
C ASN A 24 22.10 6.97 -1.49
N ALA A 25 22.98 6.80 -0.49
CA ALA A 25 23.68 5.54 -0.29
C ALA A 25 22.77 4.51 0.37
N ASP A 26 22.52 3.39 -0.30
CA ASP A 26 21.80 2.24 0.21
C ASP A 26 22.70 0.98 0.19
N VAL A 27 22.21 -0.10 0.78
CA VAL A 27 22.92 -1.35 0.94
C VAL A 27 22.07 -2.47 0.38
N MET A 28 22.52 -3.11 -0.70
CA MET A 28 21.91 -4.30 -1.27
C MET A 28 22.36 -5.54 -0.50
N ILE A 29 21.38 -6.36 -0.13
CA ILE A 29 21.52 -7.59 0.64
C ILE A 29 20.89 -8.74 -0.15
N THR A 30 21.66 -9.79 -0.41
CA THR A 30 21.13 -11.01 -1.03
C THR A 30 20.61 -11.96 0.06
N GLN A 31 19.35 -12.36 -0.03
CA GLN A 31 18.74 -13.37 0.84
C GLN A 31 18.48 -14.66 0.06
N ARG A 32 18.93 -15.77 0.62
CA ARG A 32 18.61 -17.13 0.19
C ARG A 32 17.40 -17.63 1.00
N LEU A 33 16.30 -17.89 0.30
CA LEU A 33 15.02 -18.31 0.85
C LEU A 33 14.79 -19.78 0.56
N THR A 34 14.52 -20.57 1.59
CA THR A 34 14.05 -21.96 1.45
C THR A 34 12.53 -21.97 1.54
N VAL A 35 11.87 -22.25 0.43
CA VAL A 35 10.42 -22.12 0.28
C VAL A 35 9.79 -23.49 0.08
N LYS A 36 8.78 -23.80 0.90
CA LYS A 36 7.99 -25.02 0.79
C LYS A 36 6.73 -24.74 -0.01
N LEU A 37 6.56 -25.41 -1.15
CA LEU A 37 5.38 -25.27 -1.99
C LEU A 37 4.14 -25.84 -1.29
N LEU A 38 3.12 -24.99 -1.10
CA LEU A 38 1.85 -25.36 -0.47
C LEU A 38 0.89 -26.01 -1.48
N ASN A 39 0.94 -25.58 -2.76
CA ASN A 39 -0.03 -25.99 -3.77
C ASN A 39 0.42 -27.20 -4.63
N ARG A 40 1.71 -27.58 -4.60
CA ARG A 40 2.24 -28.72 -5.38
C ARG A 40 3.23 -29.56 -4.57
N GLN A 41 2.84 -30.81 -4.29
CA GLN A 41 3.70 -31.91 -3.82
C GLN A 41 4.68 -31.60 -2.66
N LYS A 42 4.40 -30.60 -1.80
CA LYS A 42 5.26 -30.21 -0.65
C LYS A 42 6.76 -30.11 -0.98
N ARG A 43 7.12 -29.79 -2.23
CA ARG A 43 8.51 -29.71 -2.67
C ARG A 43 9.16 -28.47 -2.07
N ILE A 44 10.41 -28.63 -1.64
CA ILE A 44 11.23 -27.53 -1.12
C ILE A 44 12.07 -27.00 -2.28
N ILE A 45 12.03 -25.68 -2.49
CA ILE A 45 12.81 -24.99 -3.50
C ILE A 45 13.63 -23.89 -2.83
N VAL A 46 14.79 -23.60 -3.39
CA VAL A 46 15.66 -22.50 -2.94
C VAL A 46 15.51 -21.36 -3.93
N ILE A 47 15.22 -20.17 -3.44
CA ILE A 47 15.09 -18.96 -4.25
C ILE A 47 16.02 -17.89 -3.68
N HIS A 48 16.62 -17.10 -4.55
CA HIS A 48 17.43 -15.94 -4.17
C HIS A 48 16.60 -14.67 -4.38
N ASN A 49 16.70 -13.74 -3.44
CA ASN A 49 16.10 -12.43 -3.57
C ASN A 49 17.12 -11.37 -3.16
N ASP A 50 17.25 -10.33 -3.96
CA ASP A 50 18.04 -9.17 -3.61
C ASP A 50 17.11 -8.08 -3.07
N TYR A 51 17.46 -7.50 -1.92
CA TYR A 51 16.72 -6.39 -1.36
C TYR A 51 17.66 -5.31 -0.84
N ALA A 52 17.27 -4.07 -1.06
CA ALA A 52 17.92 -2.89 -0.51
C ALA A 52 17.52 -2.73 0.96
N LYS A 53 18.44 -2.27 1.82
CA LYS A 53 18.18 -2.11 3.25
C LYS A 53 17.02 -1.14 3.50
N SER A 54 16.90 -0.09 2.68
CA SER A 54 15.79 0.87 2.72
C SER A 54 14.43 0.22 2.44
N GLN A 55 14.40 -0.86 1.65
CA GLN A 55 13.20 -1.54 1.17
C GLN A 55 12.20 -0.64 0.42
N VAL A 56 12.67 0.48 -0.15
CA VAL A 56 11.78 1.43 -0.86
C VAL A 56 11.14 0.76 -2.09
N MET A 57 11.95 0.07 -2.88
CA MET A 57 11.52 -0.60 -4.12
C MET A 57 11.58 -2.13 -4.05
N THR A 58 12.19 -2.67 -2.99
CA THR A 58 12.45 -4.10 -2.84
C THR A 58 12.04 -4.55 -1.44
N GLN A 59 11.72 -5.83 -1.26
CA GLN A 59 11.16 -6.30 0.00
C GLN A 59 12.00 -7.40 0.65
N LYS A 60 12.24 -7.27 1.96
CA LYS A 60 12.81 -8.35 2.78
C LYS A 60 11.74 -9.38 3.12
N TYR A 61 12.07 -10.67 3.01
CA TYR A 61 11.15 -11.76 3.33
C TYR A 61 11.55 -12.44 4.65
N ARG A 62 10.56 -12.92 5.39
CA ARG A 62 10.73 -13.54 6.71
C ARG A 62 10.20 -14.97 6.71
N VAL A 63 10.65 -15.76 7.69
CA VAL A 63 10.09 -17.09 7.94
C VAL A 63 8.60 -16.97 8.23
N GLY A 64 7.78 -17.76 7.55
CA GLY A 64 6.32 -17.73 7.65
C GLY A 64 5.62 -17.01 6.50
N ASP A 65 6.32 -16.18 5.73
CA ASP A 65 5.75 -15.43 4.61
C ASP A 65 5.26 -16.38 3.50
N GLN A 66 4.07 -16.10 2.98
CA GLN A 66 3.51 -16.81 1.83
C GLN A 66 3.81 -16.03 0.55
N LEU A 67 4.54 -16.65 -0.37
CA LEU A 67 4.96 -16.08 -1.64
C LEU A 67 4.12 -16.66 -2.79
N LEU A 68 3.69 -15.77 -3.68
CA LEU A 68 3.21 -16.10 -5.01
C LEU A 68 4.43 -16.25 -5.93
N LEU A 69 4.56 -17.41 -6.54
CA LEU A 69 5.70 -17.78 -7.38
C LEU A 69 5.23 -17.85 -8.83
N GLU A 70 6.02 -17.32 -9.74
CA GLU A 70 5.82 -17.48 -11.18
C GLU A 70 6.94 -18.32 -11.77
N LYS A 71 6.59 -19.23 -12.69
CA LYS A 71 7.57 -20.01 -13.43
C LYS A 71 7.79 -19.34 -14.77
N VAL A 72 8.88 -18.59 -14.89
CA VAL A 72 9.33 -18.02 -16.17
C VAL A 72 10.45 -18.93 -16.68
N ALA A 73 10.14 -19.73 -17.71
CA ALA A 73 11.04 -20.75 -18.27
C ALA A 73 11.54 -21.80 -17.23
N ALA A 74 12.86 -21.97 -17.09
CA ALA A 74 13.48 -22.94 -16.17
C ALA A 74 13.63 -22.41 -14.73
N ASN A 75 13.46 -21.10 -14.52
CA ASN A 75 13.68 -20.43 -13.23
C ASN A 75 12.36 -20.07 -12.55
N THR A 76 12.34 -20.16 -11.23
CA THR A 76 11.17 -19.78 -10.41
C THR A 76 11.46 -18.41 -9.82
N HIS A 77 10.64 -17.42 -10.17
CA HIS A 77 10.76 -16.05 -9.67
C HIS A 77 9.68 -15.77 -8.62
N ILE A 78 10.00 -14.88 -7.68
CA ILE A 78 9.03 -14.38 -6.70
C ILE A 78 8.21 -13.31 -7.40
N LEU A 79 6.91 -13.56 -7.54
CA LEU A 79 5.99 -12.61 -8.16
C LEU A 79 5.57 -11.54 -7.16
N SER A 80 5.18 -11.97 -5.95
CA SER A 80 4.71 -11.08 -4.89
C SER A 80 4.43 -11.84 -3.59
N LEU A 81 4.29 -11.12 -2.47
CA LEU A 81 3.76 -11.66 -1.23
C LEU A 81 2.24 -11.88 -1.36
N LYS A 82 1.74 -13.03 -0.91
CA LYS A 82 0.31 -13.31 -0.84
C LYS A 82 -0.31 -12.52 0.32
N ARG A 83 -0.99 -11.41 0.01
CA ARG A 83 -1.63 -10.51 1.00
C ARG A 83 -3.10 -10.83 1.30
N ASP A 84 -3.68 -11.78 0.57
CA ASP A 84 -5.13 -12.05 0.55
C ASP A 84 -5.74 -12.30 1.93
N ALA A 85 -5.04 -13.03 2.80
CA ALA A 85 -5.55 -13.37 4.13
C ALA A 85 -5.66 -12.14 5.06
N TRP A 86 -4.65 -11.28 5.06
CA TRP A 86 -4.63 -10.05 5.85
C TRP A 86 -5.62 -9.02 5.33
N VAL A 87 -5.70 -8.89 4.00
CA VAL A 87 -6.68 -8.00 3.35
C VAL A 87 -8.10 -8.45 3.68
N GLY A 88 -8.39 -9.76 3.59
CA GLY A 88 -9.68 -10.32 3.98
C GLY A 88 -10.03 -10.09 5.44
N ALA A 89 -9.09 -10.38 6.36
CA ALA A 89 -9.30 -10.17 7.79
C ALA A 89 -9.56 -8.69 8.13
N LEU A 90 -8.78 -7.77 7.53
CA LEU A 90 -8.97 -6.33 7.72
C LEU A 90 -10.32 -5.87 7.17
N MET A 91 -10.73 -6.40 6.03
CA MET A 91 -12.04 -6.10 5.42
C MET A 91 -13.18 -6.59 6.32
N THR A 92 -13.11 -7.81 6.85
CA THR A 92 -14.11 -8.34 7.78
C THR A 92 -14.16 -7.54 9.09
N PHE A 93 -13.00 -7.21 9.67
CA PHE A 93 -12.91 -6.38 10.86
C PHE A 93 -13.51 -5.00 10.66
N PHE A 94 -13.22 -4.36 9.52
CA PHE A 94 -13.77 -3.06 9.16
C PHE A 94 -15.30 -3.11 9.01
N LEU A 95 -15.85 -4.13 8.33
CA LEU A 95 -17.30 -4.35 8.25
C LEU A 95 -17.92 -4.53 9.64
N ALA A 96 -17.25 -5.26 10.54
CA ALA A 96 -17.73 -5.45 11.91
C ALA A 96 -17.80 -4.13 12.70
N LEU A 97 -16.79 -3.24 12.57
CA LEU A 97 -16.83 -1.90 13.18
C LEU A 97 -18.01 -1.06 12.68
N LEU A 98 -18.26 -1.08 11.37
CA LEU A 98 -19.38 -0.37 10.77
C LEU A 98 -20.74 -0.86 11.28
N LEU A 99 -20.89 -2.17 11.47
CA LEU A 99 -22.11 -2.76 12.02
C LEU A 99 -22.26 -2.47 13.52
N MET A 100 -21.15 -2.38 14.27
CA MET A 100 -21.17 -2.09 15.70
C MET A 100 -21.60 -0.64 16.01
N TYR A 101 -21.29 0.32 15.14
CA TYR A 101 -21.65 1.75 15.30
C TYR A 101 -23.16 2.04 15.09
N SER A 102 -24.03 1.03 15.10
CA SER A 102 -25.39 1.10 14.55
C SER A 102 -26.34 2.10 15.24
N LYS A 103 -26.71 3.13 14.46
CA LYS A 103 -28.12 3.49 14.22
C LYS A 103 -28.43 3.18 12.76
N TRP A 104 -29.35 2.22 12.52
CA TRP A 104 -29.69 1.61 11.22
C TRP A 104 -29.86 2.56 10.02
N ARG A 105 -30.26 3.82 10.21
CA ARG A 105 -30.48 4.77 9.12
C ARG A 105 -29.21 5.49 8.65
N ALA A 106 -28.21 5.66 9.52
CA ALA A 106 -26.95 6.32 9.18
C ALA A 106 -25.97 5.38 8.46
N THR A 107 -26.01 4.08 8.78
CA THR A 107 -25.10 3.06 8.24
C THR A 107 -25.20 2.91 6.72
N SER A 108 -26.40 2.99 6.13
CA SER A 108 -26.58 2.82 4.68
C SER A 108 -25.91 3.92 3.85
N TRP A 109 -25.92 5.17 4.32
CA TRP A 109 -25.25 6.29 3.66
C TRP A 109 -23.73 6.21 3.77
N LEU A 110 -23.24 5.69 4.90
CA LEU A 110 -21.82 5.48 5.16
C LEU A 110 -21.25 4.37 4.26
N LEU A 111 -21.99 3.26 4.11
CA LEU A 111 -21.63 2.17 3.18
C LEU A 111 -21.65 2.64 1.72
N LEU A 112 -22.65 3.43 1.33
CA LEU A 112 -22.72 3.98 -0.03
C LEU A 112 -21.56 4.95 -0.31
N SER A 113 -21.23 5.82 0.63
CA SER A 113 -20.07 6.70 0.56
C SER A 113 -18.78 5.91 0.37
N MET A 114 -18.58 4.83 1.13
CA MET A 114 -17.43 3.95 1.01
C MET A 114 -17.33 3.29 -0.37
N LEU A 115 -18.43 2.75 -0.91
CA LEU A 115 -18.43 2.12 -2.23
C LEU A 115 -18.08 3.12 -3.34
N ILE A 116 -18.65 4.33 -3.27
CA ILE A 116 -18.35 5.41 -4.22
C ILE A 116 -16.87 5.80 -4.12
N ASN A 117 -16.33 5.89 -2.91
CA ASN A 117 -14.93 6.17 -2.65
C ASN A 117 -13.98 5.11 -3.25
N ILE A 118 -14.32 3.82 -3.13
CA ILE A 118 -13.57 2.72 -3.78
C ILE A 118 -13.65 2.83 -5.31
N ALA A 119 -14.83 3.14 -5.85
CA ALA A 119 -15.02 3.29 -7.29
C ALA A 119 -14.20 4.48 -7.85
N LEU A 120 -14.23 5.64 -7.18
CA LEU A 120 -13.44 6.81 -7.53
C LEU A 120 -11.94 6.51 -7.52
N PHE A 121 -11.46 5.78 -6.51
CA PHE A 121 -10.07 5.34 -6.46
C PHE A 121 -9.72 4.38 -7.60
N GLY A 122 -10.61 3.46 -7.96
CA GLY A 122 -10.43 2.58 -9.12
C GLY A 122 -10.31 3.35 -10.43
N VAL A 123 -11.16 4.37 -10.64
CA VAL A 123 -11.08 5.27 -11.81
C VAL A 123 -9.74 6.01 -11.84
N ALA A 124 -9.26 6.48 -10.69
CA ALA A 124 -7.96 7.15 -10.58
C ALA A 124 -6.81 6.27 -11.04
N LEU A 125 -6.78 5.03 -10.56
CA LEU A 125 -5.76 4.05 -10.95
C LEU A 125 -5.80 3.78 -12.46
N LEU A 126 -6.99 3.66 -13.04
CA LEU A 126 -7.13 3.47 -14.48
C LEU A 126 -6.60 4.67 -15.28
N VAL A 127 -6.87 5.89 -14.82
CA VAL A 127 -6.36 7.12 -15.44
C VAL A 127 -4.84 7.21 -15.32
N ASP A 128 -4.29 6.90 -14.15
CA ASP A 128 -2.85 6.92 -13.88
C ASP A 128 -2.09 5.91 -14.77
N ILE A 129 -2.59 4.68 -14.86
CA ILE A 129 -1.97 3.62 -15.67
C ILE A 129 -2.02 3.94 -17.17
N HIS A 130 -3.08 4.61 -17.64
CA HIS A 130 -3.25 4.94 -19.06
C HIS A 130 -2.42 6.16 -19.49
N ASN A 131 -2.17 7.11 -18.57
CA ASN A 131 -1.51 8.38 -18.87
C ASN A 131 -0.12 8.46 -18.18
N LYS A 132 0.87 7.77 -18.75
CA LYS A 132 2.24 7.66 -18.20
C LYS A 132 3.00 8.99 -17.98
N ASP A 133 2.60 10.07 -18.65
CA ASP A 133 3.28 11.38 -18.59
C ASP A 133 2.49 12.46 -17.81
N THR A 134 1.40 12.11 -17.13
CA THR A 134 0.67 13.11 -16.35
C THR A 134 1.26 13.25 -14.95
N ASN A 135 1.34 14.49 -14.44
CA ASN A 135 1.78 14.76 -13.08
C ASN A 135 0.84 14.07 -12.08
N VAL A 136 1.25 12.88 -11.64
CA VAL A 136 0.52 11.98 -10.73
C VAL A 136 0.06 12.74 -9.50
N LEU A 137 0.91 13.62 -8.96
CA LEU A 137 0.58 14.43 -7.78
C LEU A 137 -0.63 15.35 -8.01
N LEU A 138 -0.78 15.93 -9.20
CA LEU A 138 -1.94 16.79 -9.51
C LEU A 138 -3.23 16.00 -9.62
N ILE A 139 -3.21 14.85 -10.29
CA ILE A 139 -4.39 13.97 -10.42
C ILE A 139 -4.85 13.52 -9.03
N PHE A 140 -3.93 12.98 -8.22
CA PHE A 140 -4.25 12.48 -6.89
C PHE A 140 -4.67 13.60 -5.93
N SER A 141 -4.12 14.82 -6.06
CA SER A 141 -4.54 15.97 -5.25
C SER A 141 -5.97 16.40 -5.55
N ILE A 142 -6.32 16.59 -6.83
CA ILE A 142 -7.68 16.96 -7.24
C ILE A 142 -8.67 15.87 -6.82
N LEU A 143 -8.30 14.62 -7.03
CA LEU A 143 -9.13 13.48 -6.65
C LEU A 143 -9.33 13.38 -5.14
N SER A 144 -8.31 13.63 -4.33
CA SER A 144 -8.40 13.62 -2.87
C SER A 144 -9.43 14.65 -2.36
N ILE A 145 -9.43 15.85 -2.95
CA ILE A 145 -10.42 16.89 -2.63
C ILE A 145 -11.83 16.44 -3.04
N LEU A 146 -11.98 15.88 -4.24
CA LEU A 146 -13.26 15.37 -4.74
C LEU A 146 -13.80 14.24 -3.85
N PHE A 147 -12.93 13.32 -3.46
CA PHE A 147 -13.22 12.20 -2.55
C PHE A 147 -13.73 12.71 -1.20
N ALA A 148 -13.00 13.65 -0.58
CA ALA A 148 -13.40 14.23 0.69
C ALA A 148 -14.76 14.94 0.59
N ALA A 149 -14.98 15.71 -0.49
CA ALA A 149 -16.23 16.41 -0.74
C ALA A 149 -17.42 15.46 -0.90
N VAL A 150 -17.30 14.47 -1.80
CA VAL A 150 -18.36 13.48 -2.04
C VAL A 150 -18.66 12.69 -0.77
N SER A 151 -17.62 12.29 -0.03
CA SER A 151 -17.77 11.54 1.22
C SER A 151 -18.55 12.34 2.26
N LEU A 152 -18.15 13.60 2.52
CA LEU A 152 -18.82 14.44 3.51
C LEU A 152 -20.23 14.83 3.10
N ILE A 153 -20.48 15.09 1.81
CA ILE A 153 -21.83 15.36 1.30
C ILE A 153 -22.76 14.16 1.54
N LEU A 154 -22.26 12.94 1.37
CA LEU A 154 -23.07 11.73 1.57
C LEU A 154 -23.30 11.41 3.05
N VAL A 155 -22.32 11.68 3.91
CA VAL A 155 -22.43 11.37 5.36
C VAL A 155 -23.16 12.46 6.14
N LEU A 156 -22.87 13.75 5.88
CA LEU A 156 -23.42 14.90 6.61
C LEU A 156 -24.54 15.63 5.85
N GLY A 157 -24.77 15.30 4.57
CA GLY A 157 -25.68 16.04 3.70
C GLY A 157 -25.11 17.38 3.22
N ARG A 158 -25.85 18.10 2.39
CA ARG A 158 -25.53 19.48 1.98
C ARG A 158 -25.88 20.47 3.09
N THR A 159 -25.08 20.48 4.14
CA THR A 159 -25.26 21.35 5.31
C THR A 159 -24.03 22.25 5.52
N LEU A 160 -24.19 23.33 6.27
CA LEU A 160 -23.05 24.19 6.65
C LEU A 160 -22.01 23.41 7.47
N GLN A 161 -22.46 22.41 8.23
CA GLN A 161 -21.57 21.48 8.93
C GLN A 161 -20.64 20.73 7.97
N MET A 162 -21.13 20.27 6.81
CA MET A 162 -20.29 19.65 5.79
C MET A 162 -19.18 20.61 5.30
N ALA A 163 -19.54 21.85 4.97
CA ALA A 163 -18.58 22.85 4.47
C ALA A 163 -17.51 23.20 5.53
N LEU A 164 -17.92 23.36 6.79
CA LEU A 164 -16.99 23.59 7.90
C LEU A 164 -16.04 22.40 8.12
N THR A 165 -16.58 21.18 8.07
CA THR A 165 -15.77 19.97 8.27
C THR A 165 -14.77 19.78 7.13
N LEU A 166 -15.18 20.06 5.88
CA LEU A 166 -14.31 20.02 4.72
C LEU A 166 -13.20 21.08 4.80
N ALA A 167 -13.56 22.33 5.10
CA ALA A 167 -12.59 23.41 5.26
C ALA A 167 -11.59 23.11 6.38
N ALA A 168 -12.07 22.64 7.54
CA ALA A 168 -11.20 22.22 8.64
C ALA A 168 -10.22 21.13 8.19
N THR A 169 -10.71 20.08 7.51
CA THR A 169 -9.87 18.97 7.04
C THR A 169 -8.81 19.44 6.04
N LEU A 170 -9.16 20.31 5.10
CA LEU A 170 -8.21 20.87 4.14
C LEU A 170 -7.16 21.74 4.83
N ILE A 171 -7.58 22.64 5.74
CA ILE A 171 -6.66 23.52 6.48
C ILE A 171 -5.71 22.68 7.34
N THR A 172 -6.23 21.69 8.06
CA THR A 172 -5.41 20.79 8.88
C THR A 172 -4.40 20.03 8.02
N THR A 173 -4.81 19.51 6.86
CA THR A 173 -3.92 18.78 5.95
C THR A 173 -2.82 19.69 5.42
N PHE A 174 -3.18 20.89 4.98
CA PHE A 174 -2.24 21.89 4.49
C PHE A 174 -1.23 22.31 5.57
N LEU A 175 -1.71 22.56 6.78
CA LEU A 175 -0.86 22.91 7.92
C LEU A 175 0.09 21.77 8.30
N THR A 176 -0.37 20.52 8.20
CA THR A 176 0.45 19.33 8.47
C THR A 176 1.56 19.20 7.43
N ILE A 177 1.28 19.45 6.16
CA ILE A 177 2.30 19.44 5.09
C ILE A 177 3.34 20.56 5.31
N ILE A 178 2.89 21.77 5.67
CA ILE A 178 3.82 22.88 6.01
C ILE A 178 4.72 22.48 7.17
N LEU A 179 4.14 21.94 8.24
CA LEU A 179 4.89 21.50 9.41
C LEU A 179 5.91 20.41 9.03
N LEU A 180 5.51 19.44 8.21
CA LEU A 180 6.39 18.41 7.68
C LEU A 180 7.58 19.02 6.93
N ILE A 181 7.35 19.97 6.02
CA ILE A 181 8.41 20.63 5.25
C ILE A 181 9.37 21.37 6.18
N ILE A 182 8.84 22.11 7.16
CA ILE A 182 9.66 22.84 8.14
C ILE A 182 10.54 21.86 8.94
N VAL A 183 9.97 20.74 9.41
CA VAL A 183 10.72 19.72 10.16
C VAL A 183 11.79 19.07 9.29
N LEU A 184 11.49 18.76 8.02
CA LEU A 184 12.48 18.19 7.10
C LEU A 184 13.62 19.15 6.80
N ASP A 185 13.33 20.44 6.64
CA ASP A 185 14.33 21.51 6.44
C ASP A 185 15.24 21.66 7.66
N LEU A 186 14.65 21.75 8.87
CA LEU A 186 15.39 21.80 10.13
C LEU A 186 16.25 20.56 10.37
N THR A 187 15.76 19.39 9.97
CA THR A 187 16.48 18.12 10.11
C THR A 187 17.39 17.82 8.94
N HIS A 188 17.66 18.73 8.00
CA HIS A 188 18.56 18.49 6.85
C HIS A 188 18.28 17.15 6.13
N ASN A 189 17.01 16.74 6.08
CA ASN A 189 16.57 15.50 5.47
C ASN A 189 17.19 14.20 6.08
N VAL A 190 17.79 14.21 7.29
CA VAL A 190 18.41 13.00 7.90
C VAL A 190 17.41 11.94 8.39
N GLY A 191 16.16 11.98 7.93
CA GLY A 191 15.07 11.09 8.36
C GLY A 191 14.32 10.38 7.22
N VAL A 192 14.77 10.51 5.97
CA VAL A 192 14.25 9.80 4.79
C VAL A 192 15.25 8.80 4.24
#